data_AF-A0A2E1IZ34-F1
#
_entry.id   AF-A0A2E1IZ34-F1
#
_cell.length_a   1.000
_cell.length_b   1.000
_cell.length_c   1.000
_cell.angle_alpha   90.00
_cell.angle_beta   90.00
_cell.angle_gamma   90.00
#
_symmetry.space_group_name_H-M   'P 1'
#
loop_
_entity.id
_entity.type
_entity.pdbx_description
1 polymer ?
#
loop_
_entity_poly.entity_id
_entity_poly.type
_entity_poly.pdbx_seq_one_letter_code
_entity_poly.pdbx_strand_id
1 'polypeptide(L)' 'AEISFEKNNSMIGQIVKVLIDKSSEKNSIGRTEFDSPDIDNIVHVKSPMDIGSFANIKIESANEFELIGSPINY' A
#
# COMPACT_ATOMS: atom_id res chain seq x y z
N ALA A 1 1.33 10.73 -18.77
CA ALA A 1 1.07 10.86 -17.32
C ALA A 1 -0.34 10.35 -16.95
N GLU A 2 -1.33 10.38 -17.86
CA GLU A 2 -2.71 9.89 -17.61
C GLU A 2 -2.84 8.45 -17.04
N ILE A 3 -2.01 7.51 -17.50
CA ILE A 3 -2.28 6.07 -17.32
C ILE A 3 -2.09 5.61 -15.87
N SER A 4 -1.12 6.20 -15.15
CA SER A 4 -0.84 5.81 -13.75
C SER A 4 -1.91 6.30 -12.79
N PHE A 5 -2.50 7.47 -13.05
CA PHE A 5 -3.53 8.06 -12.18
C PHE A 5 -4.85 7.28 -12.23
N GLU A 6 -5.30 6.87 -13.42
CA GLU A 6 -6.53 6.05 -13.55
C GLU A 6 -6.36 4.66 -12.90
N LYS A 7 -5.18 4.05 -13.07
CA LYS A 7 -4.87 2.74 -12.50
C LYS A 7 -4.81 2.77 -10.97
N ASN A 8 -4.18 3.80 -10.41
CA ASN A 8 -4.11 4.00 -8.96
C ASN A 8 -5.50 4.33 -8.36
N ASN A 9 -6.31 5.14 -9.04
CA ASN A 9 -7.70 5.39 -8.61
C ASN A 9 -8.57 4.14 -8.64
N SER A 10 -8.35 3.24 -9.62
CA SER A 10 -9.07 1.96 -9.67
C SER A 10 -8.72 1.03 -8.50
N MET A 11 -7.62 1.25 -7.79
CA MET A 11 -7.23 0.48 -6.60
C MET A 11 -7.91 1.01 -5.33
N ILE A 12 -8.44 2.23 -5.32
CA ILE A 12 -9.17 2.78 -4.17
C ILE A 12 -10.41 1.91 -3.89
N GLY A 13 -10.53 1.46 -2.64
CA GLY A 13 -11.59 0.55 -2.20
C GLY A 13 -11.25 -0.94 -2.34
N GLN A 14 -10.16 -1.29 -3.05
CA GLN A 14 -9.67 -2.67 -3.12
C GLN A 14 -8.83 -3.01 -1.90
N ILE A 15 -8.78 -4.31 -1.61
CA ILE A 15 -7.93 -4.88 -0.57
C ILE A 15 -6.72 -5.48 -1.28
N VAL A 16 -5.54 -4.95 -0.99
CA VAL A 16 -4.29 -5.43 -1.54
C VAL A 16 -3.45 -6.03 -0.43
N LYS A 17 -2.71 -7.08 -0.77
CA LYS A 17 -1.76 -7.70 0.14
C LYS A 17 -0.44 -6.95 0.06
N VAL A 18 0.01 -6.45 1.20
CA VAL A 18 1.19 -5.60 1.32
C VAL A 18 2.22 -6.29 2.19
N LEU A 19 3.43 -6.45 1.67
CA LEU A 19 4.57 -6.85 2.46
C LEU A 19 5.12 -5.62 3.18
N ILE A 20 5.19 -5.68 4.51
CA ILE A 20 5.69 -4.58 5.32
C ILE A 20 7.22 -4.61 5.31
N ASP A 21 7.85 -3.66 4.63
CA ASP A 21 9.32 -3.52 4.60
C ASP A 21 9.82 -2.66 5.78
N LYS A 22 9.02 -1.67 6.21
CA LYS A 22 9.36 -0.77 7.33
C LYS A 22 8.14 -0.50 8.20
N SER A 23 8.37 -0.39 9.50
CA SER A 23 7.36 -0.02 10.49
C SER A 23 7.91 1.06 11.40
N SER A 24 7.08 2.03 11.75
CA SER A 24 7.34 3.13 12.67
C SER A 24 6.26 3.13 13.75
N GLU A 25 6.45 3.89 14.82
CA GLU A 25 5.51 3.91 15.97
C GLU A 25 4.06 4.27 15.61
N LYS A 26 3.83 4.96 14.48
CA LYS A 26 2.51 5.45 14.07
C LYS A 26 2.06 4.96 12.69
N ASN A 27 2.96 4.41 11.89
CA ASN A 27 2.71 4.12 10.48
C ASN A 27 3.71 3.08 9.96
N SER A 28 3.35 2.39 8.89
CA SER A 28 4.19 1.41 8.22
C SER A 28 4.26 1.68 6.74
N ILE A 29 5.33 1.19 6.12
CA ILE A 29 5.60 1.31 4.70
C ILE A 29 5.85 -0.09 4.16
N GLY A 30 5.18 -0.40 3.06
CA GLY A 30 5.33 -1.69 2.39
C GLY A 30 5.14 -1.58 0.89
N ARG A 31 5.15 -2.74 0.24
CA ARG A 31 4.95 -2.89 -1.21
C ARG A 31 3.92 -3.97 -1.50
N THR A 32 3.21 -3.83 -2.62
CA THR A 32 2.20 -4.83 -3.01
C THR A 32 2.85 -6.11 -3.57
N GLU A 33 2.17 -7.25 -3.47
CA GLU A 33 2.70 -8.53 -4.00
C GLU A 33 2.76 -8.61 -5.53
N PHE A 34 2.12 -7.68 -6.24
CA PHE A 34 1.97 -7.68 -7.69
C PHE A 34 2.94 -6.74 -8.42
N ASP A 35 3.76 -5.98 -7.70
CA ASP A 35 4.68 -5.03 -8.31
C ASP A 35 6.00 -5.71 -8.74
N SER A 36 6.32 -5.55 -10.03
CA SER A 36 7.63 -5.87 -10.60
C SER A 36 8.65 -4.84 -10.09
N PRO A 37 9.93 -5.20 -9.87
CA PRO A 37 10.97 -4.31 -9.30
C PRO A 37 11.19 -2.95 -9.98
N ASP A 38 10.57 -2.70 -11.13
CA ASP A 38 10.70 -1.46 -11.92
C ASP A 38 9.54 -0.46 -11.71
N ILE A 39 8.44 -0.84 -11.03
CA ILE A 39 7.27 0.02 -10.77
C ILE A 39 6.90 -0.09 -9.28
N ASP A 40 7.68 0.57 -8.43
CA ASP A 40 7.47 0.60 -6.98
C ASP A 40 6.32 1.55 -6.62
N ASN A 41 5.09 1.06 -6.48
CA ASN A 41 4.05 1.80 -5.75
C ASN A 41 4.25 1.57 -4.25
N ILE A 42 4.74 2.59 -3.53
CA ILE A 42 4.89 2.54 -2.08
C ILE A 42 3.51 2.53 -1.43
N VAL A 43 3.28 1.61 -0.49
CA VAL A 43 2.04 1.56 0.29
C VAL A 43 2.29 2.09 1.70
N HIS A 44 1.65 3.21 2.00
CA HIS A 44 1.62 3.82 3.31
C HIS A 44 0.45 3.28 4.13
N VAL A 45 0.76 2.59 5.22
CA VAL A 45 -0.21 2.05 6.15
C VAL A 45 -0.27 2.95 7.38
N LYS A 46 -1.43 3.50 7.70
CA LYS A 46 -1.64 4.37 8.88
C LYS A 46 -1.76 3.57 10.20
N SER A 47 -0.94 2.54 10.36
CA SER A 47 -0.89 1.68 11.53
C SER A 47 0.50 1.05 11.67
N PRO A 48 1.04 0.85 12.88
CA PRO A 48 2.23 0.05 13.10
C PRO A 48 1.94 -1.43 12.79
N MET A 49 2.70 -1.99 11.86
CA MET A 49 2.61 -3.38 11.40
C MET A 49 3.91 -4.12 11.67
N ASP A 50 3.88 -5.44 11.69
CA ASP A 50 5.09 -6.24 11.84
C ASP A 50 5.89 -6.27 10.54
N ILE A 51 7.15 -5.87 10.59
CA ILE A 51 8.07 -5.91 9.45
C ILE A 51 8.27 -7.36 9.01
N GLY A 52 8.21 -7.62 7.71
CA GLY A 52 8.31 -8.95 7.11
C GLY A 52 7.01 -9.75 7.14
N SER A 53 5.92 -9.19 7.67
CA SER A 53 4.59 -9.79 7.60
C SER A 53 3.83 -9.27 6.37
N PHE A 54 2.93 -10.12 5.86
CA PHE A 54 1.96 -9.70 4.87
C PHE A 54 0.68 -9.24 5.56
N ALA A 55 0.24 -8.03 5.22
CA ALA A 55 -0.99 -7.44 5.73
C ALA A 55 -1.98 -7.17 4.61
N ASN A 56 -3.26 -7.38 4.88
CA ASN A 56 -4.32 -6.95 3.97
C ASN A 56 -4.64 -5.49 4.24
N ILE A 57 -4.26 -4.63 3.30
CA ILE A 57 -4.45 -3.18 3.38
C ILE A 57 -5.57 -2.81 2.42
N LYS A 58 -6.62 -2.17 2.93
CA LYS A 58 -7.63 -1.53 2.10
C LYS A 58 -7.11 -0.17 1.69
N ILE A 59 -6.97 0.03 0.39
CA ILE A 59 -6.58 1.33 -0.16
C ILE A 59 -7.75 2.29 0.03
N GLU A 60 -7.54 3.34 0.81
CA GLU A 60 -8.53 4.38 1.06
C GLU A 60 -8.32 5.57 0.13
N SER A 61 -7.07 5.80 -0.26
CA SER A 61 -6.68 6.86 -1.16
C SER A 61 -5.42 6.48 -1.90
N ALA A 62 -5.27 6.99 -3.11
CA ALA A 62 -4.10 6.80 -3.94
C ALA A 62 -3.72 8.15 -4.54
N ASN A 63 -2.42 8.42 -4.66
CA ASN A 63 -1.92 9.57 -5.39
C ASN A 63 -1.02 9.07 -6.54
N GLU A 64 -0.38 9.99 -7.27
CA GLU A 64 0.43 9.65 -8.45
C GLU A 64 1.70 8.84 -8.10
N PHE A 65 2.06 8.73 -6.83
CA PHE A 65 3.35 8.16 -6.38
C PHE A 65 3.22 7.07 -5.30
N GLU A 66 2.15 7.08 -4.49
CA GLU A 66 1.96 6.19 -3.36
C GLU A 66 0.47 5.82 -3.14
N LEU A 67 0.25 4.67 -2.52
CA LEU A 67 -1.05 4.19 -2.08
C LEU A 67 -1.15 4.37 -0.57
N ILE A 68 -2.28 4.86 -0.08
CA ILE A 68 -2.51 5.09 1.35
C ILE A 68 -3.71 4.25 1.77
N GLY A 69 -3.52 3.45 2.81
CA GLY A 69 -4.54 2.54 3.28
C GLY A 69 -4.48 2.20 4.75
N SER A 70 -5.49 1.47 5.17
CA SER A 70 -5.65 0.98 6.52
C SER A 70 -5.78 -0.55 6.49
N PRO A 71 -5.26 -1.25 7.51
CA PRO A 71 -5.39 -2.68 7.59
C PRO A 71 -6.81 -3.09 7.99
N ILE A 72 -7.35 -4.13 7.37
CA ILE A 72 -8.77 -4.51 7.54
C ILE A 72 -9.05 -5.56 8.61
N ASN A 73 -8.03 -6.11 9.26
CA ASN A 73 -8.18 -7.03 10.39
C ASN A 73 -6.94 -6.92 11.27
N TYR A 74 -7.15 -6.61 12.54
CA TYR A 74 -6.15 -6.59 13.60
C TYR A 74 -6.77 -7.15 14.88
#